data_AF-A0AAE1KTU7-F1
#
_entry.id   AF-A0AAE1KTU7-F1
#
_cell.length_a   1.000
_cell.length_b   1.000
_cell.length_c   1.000
_cell.angle_alpha   90.00
_cell.angle_beta   90.00
_cell.angle_gamma   90.00
#
_symmetry.space_group_name_H-M   'P 1'
#
loop_
_entity.id
_entity.type
_entity.pdbx_description
1 polymer ?
#
loop_
_entity_poly.entity_id
_entity_poly.type
_entity_poly.pdbx_seq_one_letter_code
_entity_poly.pdbx_strand_id
1 'polypeptide(L)'
;MKETEAHESILRDDKTEETYKWLEYSRHILRVYHWTEGVAELTIIARYTKASVQCFVCSYSPGSNSTRVDGCTDTNFTTESYYQVLTRSCPLGCEAVTVYDLNGVLLTFHRNCATSSTPLTNTCETHQNRVLTRHVCTCDTSYCNAAPRSVHSTPSLLTLLLLVVGCLQLLKFPPPAT
;
A
#
# COMPACT_ATOMS: atom_id res chain seq x y z
N MET A 1 -30.91 52.97 0.27
CA MET A 1 -31.51 51.63 0.08
C MET A 1 -30.42 50.80 -0.56
N LYS A 2 -29.61 49.98 0.15
CA LYS A 2 -29.94 48.77 0.95
C LYS A 2 -30.85 47.87 0.11
N GLU A 3 -30.48 46.70 -0.40
CA GLU A 3 -29.80 45.47 0.06
C GLU A 3 -29.36 44.69 -1.21
N THR A 4 -28.48 43.69 -1.31
CA THR A 4 -27.88 42.72 -0.37
C THR A 4 -26.74 42.00 -1.11
N GLU A 5 -25.57 41.94 -0.49
CA GLU A 5 -24.55 40.90 -0.70
C GLU A 5 -24.98 39.66 0.10
N ALA A 6 -24.95 38.46 -0.49
CA ALA A 6 -24.91 37.18 0.25
C ALA A 6 -24.84 36.00 -0.72
N HIS A 7 -23.65 35.41 -0.92
CA HIS A 7 -23.50 33.96 -1.14
C HIS A 7 -22.02 33.56 -1.06
N GLU A 8 -21.49 33.67 0.16
CA GLU A 8 -20.38 32.86 0.63
C GLU A 8 -20.88 32.10 1.87
N SER A 9 -20.34 30.90 2.11
CA SER A 9 -20.50 30.04 3.31
C SER A 9 -21.59 28.94 3.31
N ILE A 10 -21.36 27.84 2.60
CA ILE A 10 -21.83 26.51 3.06
C ILE A 10 -20.80 25.44 2.64
N LEU A 11 -19.67 25.34 3.35
CA LEU A 11 -18.88 24.09 3.44
C LEU A 11 -17.85 24.15 4.58
N ARG A 12 -18.32 24.41 5.81
CA ARG A 12 -17.61 24.10 7.05
C ARG A 12 -18.65 23.63 8.06
N ASP A 13 -18.20 22.80 8.99
CA ASP A 13 -18.96 22.21 10.11
C ASP A 13 -19.72 20.91 9.84
N ASP A 14 -18.96 19.83 9.60
CA ASP A 14 -19.42 18.49 10.02
C ASP A 14 -18.29 17.56 10.53
N LYS A 15 -17.10 18.10 10.83
CA LYS A 15 -15.93 17.31 11.32
C LYS A 15 -15.53 17.61 12.77
N THR A 16 -16.19 18.56 13.41
CA THR A 16 -15.79 19.03 14.75
C THR A 16 -16.52 18.27 15.86
N GLU A 17 -17.75 17.80 15.66
CA GLU A 17 -18.57 17.31 16.77
C GLU A 17 -18.16 15.93 17.32
N GLU A 18 -17.68 15.00 16.48
CA GLU A 18 -17.14 13.72 16.96
C GLU A 18 -15.80 13.89 17.70
N THR A 19 -15.02 14.92 17.36
CA THR A 19 -13.71 15.16 17.98
C THR A 19 -13.84 15.70 19.41
N TYR A 20 -14.92 16.43 19.71
CA TYR A 20 -15.17 16.98 21.05
C TYR A 20 -15.71 15.94 22.05
N LYS A 21 -16.46 14.92 21.61
CA LYS A 21 -16.92 13.84 22.50
C LYS A 21 -15.77 12.99 23.06
N TRP A 22 -14.70 12.78 22.29
CA TRP A 22 -13.49 12.09 22.76
C TRP A 22 -12.70 12.92 23.79
N LEU A 23 -12.71 14.25 23.70
CA LEU A 23 -12.02 15.13 24.65
C LEU A 23 -12.73 15.21 26.01
N GLU A 24 -14.03 14.99 26.06
CA GLU A 24 -14.81 15.03 27.31
C GLU A 24 -14.77 13.68 28.06
N TYR A 25 -14.74 12.56 27.32
CA TYR A 25 -14.45 11.24 27.92
C TYR A 25 -13.04 11.17 28.53
N SER A 26 -12.08 11.87 27.91
CA SER A 26 -10.69 11.96 28.40
C SER A 26 -10.55 12.75 29.71
N ARG A 27 -11.49 13.66 30.00
CA ARG A 27 -11.42 14.53 31.19
C ARG A 27 -11.91 13.84 32.47
N HIS A 28 -12.75 12.81 32.34
CA HIS A 28 -13.21 12.02 33.49
C HIS A 28 -12.20 10.98 33.97
N ILE A 29 -11.29 10.50 33.11
CA ILE A 29 -10.27 9.51 33.50
C ILE A 29 -9.12 10.16 34.31
N LEU A 30 -8.91 11.48 34.16
CA LEU A 30 -7.85 12.21 34.88
C LEU A 30 -8.20 12.60 36.33
N ARG A 31 -9.42 12.36 36.82
CA ARG A 31 -9.80 12.66 38.22
C ARG A 31 -9.69 11.48 39.20
N VAL A 32 -9.29 10.30 38.72
CA VAL A 32 -9.23 9.07 39.56
C VAL A 32 -7.88 8.87 40.26
N TYR A 33 -6.85 9.68 39.97
CA TYR A 33 -5.48 9.43 40.44
C TYR A 33 -4.93 10.49 41.41
N HIS A 34 -5.71 10.84 42.43
CA HIS A 34 -5.15 11.35 43.66
C HIS A 34 -5.80 10.55 44.78
N TRP A 35 -5.02 10.09 45.75
CA TRP A 35 -5.38 9.15 46.82
C TRP A 35 -5.21 7.66 46.48
N THR A 36 -3.96 7.20 46.41
CA THR A 36 -3.42 6.19 47.35
C THR A 36 -1.94 6.02 47.09
N GLU A 37 -1.15 6.11 48.15
CA GLU A 37 0.27 5.78 48.17
C GLU A 37 0.48 4.30 47.84
N GLY A 38 1.37 3.98 46.90
CA GLY A 38 1.79 2.61 46.63
C GLY A 38 1.92 2.29 45.15
N VAL A 39 3.17 2.05 44.72
CA VAL A 39 3.58 1.41 43.46
C VAL A 39 2.96 1.97 42.17
N ALA A 40 3.60 3.00 41.63
CA ALA A 40 3.40 3.45 40.25
C ALA A 40 3.98 2.42 39.27
N GLU A 41 3.16 1.43 38.86
CA GLU A 41 3.39 0.73 37.60
C GLU A 41 3.23 1.73 36.46
N LEU A 42 4.37 2.15 35.91
CA LEU A 42 4.46 3.02 34.75
C LEU A 42 4.14 2.19 33.50
N THR A 43 2.86 1.90 33.24
CA THR A 43 2.45 1.28 31.98
C THR A 43 2.58 2.33 30.87
N ILE A 44 3.73 2.32 30.19
CA ILE A 44 3.96 3.12 28.98
C ILE A 44 2.96 2.62 27.94
N ILE A 45 1.86 3.36 27.72
CA ILE A 45 1.05 3.21 26.52
C ILE A 45 1.88 3.77 25.37
N ALA A 46 2.81 2.96 24.86
CA ALA A 46 3.46 3.22 23.59
C ALA A 46 2.35 3.18 22.53
N ARG A 47 1.79 4.35 22.21
CA ARG A 47 0.95 4.51 21.03
C ARG A 47 1.83 4.09 19.85
N TYR A 48 1.59 2.90 19.33
CA TYR A 48 2.21 2.38 18.13
C TYR A 48 1.74 3.25 16.96
N THR A 49 2.36 4.41 16.77
CA THR A 49 2.15 5.20 15.56
C THR A 49 2.80 4.40 14.44
N LYS A 50 2.01 3.62 13.70
CA LYS A 50 2.50 2.93 12.50
C LYS A 50 3.17 4.00 11.63
N ALA A 51 4.48 3.89 11.46
CA ALA A 51 5.24 4.86 10.69
C ALA A 51 4.64 4.92 9.28
N SER A 52 4.33 6.12 8.80
CA SER A 52 3.81 6.31 7.45
C SER A 52 4.84 5.82 6.43
N VAL A 53 4.38 5.11 5.39
CA VAL A 53 5.23 4.61 4.31
C VAL A 53 5.25 5.58 3.13
N GLN A 54 6.33 5.59 2.35
CA GLN A 54 6.37 6.36 1.11
C GLN A 54 5.85 5.51 -0.05
N CYS A 55 4.98 6.06 -0.89
CA CYS A 55 4.41 5.35 -2.04
C CYS A 55 4.57 6.17 -3.32
N PHE A 56 4.69 5.49 -4.46
CA PHE A 56 4.58 6.15 -5.75
C PHE A 56 3.13 6.51 -6.05
N VAL A 57 2.91 7.66 -6.69
CA VAL A 57 1.60 8.18 -7.08
C VAL A 57 1.61 8.58 -8.54
N CYS A 58 0.86 7.85 -9.37
CA CYS A 58 0.69 8.13 -10.79
C CYS A 58 -0.61 7.54 -11.32
N SER A 59 -1.03 8.00 -12.49
CA SER A 59 -2.16 7.45 -13.22
C SER A 59 -1.90 7.49 -14.72
N TYR A 60 -2.38 6.47 -15.42
CA TYR A 60 -2.32 6.35 -16.87
C TYR A 60 -3.61 5.74 -17.41
N SER A 61 -4.09 6.25 -18.54
CA SER A 61 -5.24 5.70 -19.26
C SER A 61 -4.98 5.87 -20.76
N PRO A 62 -4.78 4.76 -21.51
CA PRO A 62 -4.45 4.82 -22.93
C PRO A 62 -5.61 5.38 -23.78
N GLY A 63 -6.86 5.22 -23.32
CA GLY A 63 -8.04 5.77 -24.01
C GLY A 63 -8.26 7.26 -23.76
N SER A 64 -7.46 7.90 -22.91
CA SER A 64 -7.52 9.36 -22.76
C SER A 64 -6.89 10.03 -23.99
N ASN A 65 -7.52 11.08 -24.53
CA ASN A 65 -6.94 11.90 -25.60
C ASN A 65 -5.75 12.76 -25.10
N SER A 66 -4.88 12.21 -24.27
CA SER A 66 -3.73 12.91 -23.72
C SER A 66 -2.47 12.52 -24.47
N THR A 67 -1.61 13.49 -24.73
CA THR A 67 -0.23 13.28 -25.22
C THR A 67 0.70 12.80 -24.11
N ARG A 68 0.15 12.37 -22.97
CA ARG A 68 0.91 12.06 -21.77
C ARG A 68 1.60 10.72 -21.95
N VAL A 69 2.93 10.76 -21.93
CA VAL A 69 3.77 9.56 -21.97
C VAL A 69 3.44 8.69 -20.76
N ASP A 70 3.33 7.39 -21.00
CA ASP A 70 3.13 6.41 -19.96
C ASP A 70 4.41 6.27 -19.12
N GLY A 71 4.45 6.91 -17.96
CA GLY A 71 5.44 6.68 -16.92
C GLY A 71 4.87 5.90 -15.74
N CYS A 72 3.70 5.29 -15.89
CA CYS A 72 3.01 4.64 -14.79
C CYS A 72 2.95 3.12 -14.99
N THR A 73 2.52 2.56 -16.10
CA THR A 73 2.34 1.09 -16.17
C THR A 73 3.63 0.33 -15.84
N ASP A 74 3.51 -0.91 -15.34
CA ASP A 74 4.68 -1.70 -14.93
C ASP A 74 5.73 -1.85 -16.03
N THR A 75 5.32 -1.87 -17.30
CA THR A 75 6.21 -1.97 -18.46
C THR A 75 7.08 -0.72 -18.64
N ASN A 76 6.56 0.46 -18.31
CA ASN A 76 7.24 1.74 -18.52
C ASN A 76 7.78 2.35 -17.21
N PHE A 77 7.55 1.70 -16.08
CA PHE A 77 8.00 2.14 -14.77
C PHE A 77 9.45 1.69 -14.51
N THR A 78 10.39 2.38 -15.16
CA THR A 78 11.84 2.15 -15.05
C THR A 78 12.47 2.97 -13.92
N THR A 79 13.70 2.63 -13.50
CA THR A 79 14.46 3.43 -12.53
C THR A 79 14.65 4.90 -12.93
N GLU A 80 14.65 5.20 -14.23
CA GLU A 80 14.71 6.58 -14.73
C GLU A 80 13.36 7.29 -14.55
N SER A 81 12.25 6.57 -14.78
CA SER A 81 10.91 7.09 -14.57
C SER A 81 10.60 7.36 -13.08
N TYR A 82 11.32 6.73 -12.14
CA TYR A 82 11.11 6.93 -10.70
C TYR A 82 11.29 8.40 -10.30
N TYR A 83 12.19 9.13 -10.96
CA TYR A 83 12.42 10.55 -10.70
C TYR A 83 11.31 11.45 -11.24
N GLN A 84 10.51 10.94 -12.18
CA GLN A 84 9.40 11.66 -12.80
C GLN A 84 8.06 11.38 -12.11
N VAL A 85 7.99 10.32 -11.30
CA VAL A 85 6.78 9.91 -10.60
C VAL A 85 6.76 10.49 -9.18
N LEU A 86 5.66 11.16 -8.84
CA LEU A 86 5.46 11.75 -7.52
C LEU A 86 5.47 10.67 -6.44
N THR A 87 6.05 10.99 -5.29
CA THR A 87 5.97 10.16 -4.08
C THR A 87 5.11 10.84 -3.01
N ARG A 88 4.45 10.04 -2.16
CA ARG A 88 3.60 10.53 -1.08
C ARG A 88 3.74 9.67 0.16
N SER A 89 3.69 10.32 1.34
CA SER A 89 3.59 9.64 2.63
C SER A 89 2.17 9.14 2.87
N CYS A 90 2.02 7.84 3.11
CA CYS A 90 0.76 7.12 3.24
C CYS A 90 0.68 6.40 4.60
N PRO A 91 -0.35 6.63 5.42
CA PRO A 91 -0.44 6.04 6.76
C PRO A 91 -0.83 4.55 6.76
N LEU A 92 -1.54 4.10 5.73
CA LEU A 92 -2.06 2.73 5.68
C LEU A 92 -1.18 1.78 4.87
N GLY A 93 -0.61 2.26 3.77
CA GLY A 93 0.16 1.45 2.83
C GLY A 93 0.12 2.05 1.43
N CYS A 94 0.63 1.31 0.47
CA CYS A 94 0.57 1.63 -0.96
C CYS A 94 -0.42 0.69 -1.67
N GLU A 95 -0.96 1.17 -2.78
CA GLU A 95 -1.74 0.35 -3.72
C GLU A 95 -1.27 0.59 -5.17
N ALA A 96 -1.43 -0.45 -5.99
CA ALA A 96 -1.36 -0.41 -7.45
C ALA A 96 -2.60 -1.09 -8.01
N VAL A 97 -3.28 -0.42 -8.94
CA VAL A 97 -4.57 -0.87 -9.46
C VAL A 97 -4.56 -0.80 -10.98
N THR A 98 -4.94 -1.91 -11.59
CA THR A 98 -5.07 -2.05 -13.04
C THR A 98 -6.48 -2.48 -13.38
N VAL A 99 -7.10 -1.83 -14.37
CA VAL A 99 -8.47 -2.13 -14.82
C VAL A 99 -8.45 -2.43 -16.30
N TYR A 100 -9.01 -3.57 -16.67
CA TYR A 100 -9.19 -4.04 -18.04
C TYR A 100 -10.67 -4.15 -18.38
N ASP A 101 -11.01 -3.94 -19.65
CA ASP A 101 -12.33 -4.27 -20.18
C ASP A 101 -12.49 -5.79 -20.40
N LEU A 102 -13.65 -6.22 -20.93
CA LEU A 102 -13.93 -7.63 -21.24
C LEU A 102 -13.04 -8.21 -22.35
N ASN A 103 -12.43 -7.37 -23.18
CA ASN A 103 -11.54 -7.76 -24.26
C ASN A 103 -10.07 -7.82 -23.79
N GLY A 104 -9.81 -7.58 -22.50
CA GLY A 104 -8.45 -7.51 -21.95
C GLY A 104 -7.70 -6.22 -22.31
N VAL A 105 -8.41 -5.19 -22.81
CA VAL A 105 -7.82 -3.88 -23.11
C VAL A 105 -7.68 -3.08 -21.83
N LEU A 106 -6.49 -2.55 -21.58
CA LEU A 106 -6.21 -1.69 -20.44
C LEU A 106 -7.06 -0.42 -20.52
N LEU A 107 -7.91 -0.19 -19.52
CA LEU A 107 -8.69 1.05 -19.39
C LEU A 107 -7.93 2.08 -18.56
N THR A 108 -7.45 1.68 -17.38
CA THR A 108 -6.73 2.57 -16.46
C THR A 108 -5.71 1.80 -15.63
N PHE A 109 -4.60 2.45 -15.33
CA PHE A 109 -3.59 2.01 -14.38
C PHE A 109 -3.32 3.16 -13.39
N HIS A 110 -3.23 2.87 -12.08
CA HIS A 110 -2.74 3.85 -11.12
C HIS A 110 -1.96 3.24 -9.97
N ARG A 111 -1.12 4.08 -9.36
CA ARG A 111 -0.47 3.86 -8.07
C ARG A 111 -0.89 4.95 -7.11
N ASN A 112 -1.18 4.59 -5.86
CA ASN A 112 -1.60 5.54 -4.85
C ASN A 112 -1.32 5.05 -3.42
N CYS A 113 -1.69 5.87 -2.43
CA CYS A 113 -1.86 5.40 -1.06
C CYS A 113 -3.05 4.45 -0.96
N ALA A 114 -2.91 3.36 -0.20
CA ALA A 114 -4.03 2.51 0.16
C ALA A 114 -5.04 3.30 1.02
N THR A 115 -6.32 2.99 0.82
CA THR A 115 -7.44 3.60 1.56
C THR A 115 -7.96 2.65 2.63
N SER A 116 -8.77 3.15 3.58
CA SER A 116 -9.40 2.30 4.60
C SER A 116 -10.37 1.27 4.01
N SER A 117 -10.87 1.50 2.79
CA SER A 117 -11.71 0.56 2.05
C SER A 117 -10.94 -0.52 1.31
N THR A 118 -9.62 -0.36 1.11
CA THR A 118 -8.80 -1.37 0.43
C THR A 118 -8.11 -2.23 1.49
N PRO A 119 -8.39 -3.55 1.57
CA PRO A 119 -7.69 -4.44 2.48
C PRO A 119 -6.19 -4.47 2.16
N LEU A 120 -5.36 -4.38 3.19
CA LEU A 120 -3.90 -4.41 3.08
C LEU A 120 -3.42 -5.86 3.18
N THR A 121 -3.25 -6.52 2.04
CA THR A 121 -3.00 -7.97 1.94
C THR A 121 -1.55 -8.33 1.69
N ASN A 122 -0.71 -7.37 1.30
CA ASN A 122 0.66 -7.62 0.81
C ASN A 122 0.70 -8.59 -0.39
N THR A 123 -0.41 -8.67 -1.13
CA THR A 123 -0.57 -9.52 -2.31
C THR A 123 -1.36 -8.77 -3.40
N CYS A 124 -1.45 -9.39 -4.57
CA CYS A 124 -2.28 -8.92 -5.67
C CYS A 124 -3.55 -9.78 -5.78
N GLU A 125 -4.71 -9.13 -5.71
CA GLU A 125 -6.01 -9.77 -5.89
C GLU A 125 -6.60 -9.38 -7.25
N THR A 126 -7.36 -10.31 -7.83
CA THR A 126 -8.09 -10.08 -9.08
C THR A 126 -9.58 -10.11 -8.79
N HIS A 127 -10.26 -9.01 -9.04
CA HIS A 127 -11.71 -8.88 -8.95
C HIS A 127 -12.29 -8.78 -10.35
N GLN A 128 -13.12 -9.75 -10.71
CA GLN A 128 -13.79 -9.77 -11.99
C GLN A 128 -15.29 -9.54 -11.80
N ASN A 129 -15.87 -8.71 -12.64
CA ASN A 129 -17.32 -8.58 -12.75
C ASN A 129 -17.75 -8.71 -14.22
N ARG A 130 -19.04 -8.51 -14.51
CA ARG A 130 -19.59 -8.67 -15.86
C ARG A 130 -19.11 -7.64 -16.89
N VAL A 131 -18.38 -6.60 -16.46
CA VAL A 131 -18.02 -5.44 -17.30
C VAL A 131 -16.51 -5.23 -17.34
N LEU A 132 -15.80 -5.58 -16.26
CA LEU A 132 -14.38 -5.29 -16.11
C LEU A 132 -13.66 -6.34 -15.27
N THR A 133 -12.35 -6.40 -15.47
CA THR A 133 -11.40 -7.11 -14.63
C THR A 133 -10.50 -6.08 -13.94
N ARG A 134 -10.42 -6.14 -12.61
CA ARG A 134 -9.62 -5.24 -11.79
C ARG A 134 -8.56 -6.04 -11.04
N HIS A 135 -7.30 -5.69 -11.21
CA HIS A 135 -6.20 -6.19 -10.38
C HIS A 135 -5.84 -5.15 -9.34
N VAL A 136 -5.76 -5.54 -8.08
CA VAL A 136 -5.44 -4.66 -6.95
C VAL A 136 -4.30 -5.29 -6.16
N CYS A 137 -3.16 -4.64 -6.17
CA CYS A 137 -2.02 -5.01 -5.33
C CYS A 137 -1.91 -4.01 -4.19
N THR A 138 -1.84 -4.48 -2.96
CA THR A 138 -1.62 -3.62 -1.78
C THR A 138 -0.42 -4.09 -0.99
N CYS A 139 0.27 -3.16 -0.34
CA CYS A 139 1.46 -3.50 0.44
C CYS A 139 1.80 -2.41 1.47
N ASP A 140 2.53 -2.78 2.52
CA ASP A 140 2.72 -1.92 3.70
C ASP A 140 4.17 -1.55 4.00
N THR A 141 5.03 -1.61 2.98
CA THR A 141 6.42 -1.16 3.04
C THR A 141 6.66 0.01 2.08
N SER A 142 7.68 0.82 2.34
CA SER A 142 7.94 1.99 1.48
C SER A 142 8.35 1.57 0.07
N TYR A 143 7.75 2.24 -0.93
CA TYR A 143 7.97 2.05 -2.36
C TYR A 143 7.60 0.65 -2.88
N CYS A 144 6.80 -0.10 -2.11
CA CYS A 144 6.42 -1.47 -2.45
C CYS A 144 5.52 -1.58 -3.69
N ASN A 145 4.84 -0.48 -4.05
CA ASN A 145 4.06 -0.41 -5.27
C ASN A 145 4.90 -0.07 -6.51
N ALA A 146 6.23 -0.17 -6.45
CA ALA A 146 7.07 -0.15 -7.65
C ALA A 146 6.69 -1.28 -8.61
N ALA A 147 7.06 -1.14 -9.89
CA ALA A 147 6.91 -2.25 -10.82
C ALA A 147 7.65 -3.49 -10.30
N PRO A 148 7.04 -4.69 -10.42
CA PRO A 148 7.70 -5.92 -10.04
C PRO A 148 8.99 -6.01 -10.84
N ARG A 149 10.13 -6.01 -10.13
CA ARG A 149 11.41 -6.31 -10.78
C ARG A 149 11.26 -7.71 -11.34
N SER A 150 11.38 -7.84 -12.66
CA SER A 150 11.57 -9.14 -13.28
C SER A 150 12.81 -9.75 -12.64
N VAL A 151 12.62 -10.55 -11.59
CA VAL A 151 13.66 -11.38 -11.03
C VAL A 151 13.92 -12.40 -12.13
N HIS A 152 14.77 -12.05 -13.09
CA HIS A 152 15.48 -13.03 -13.87
C HIS A 152 16.25 -13.81 -12.82
N SER A 153 15.62 -14.87 -12.32
CA SER A 153 16.28 -15.90 -11.53
C SER A 153 17.24 -16.58 -12.49
N THR A 154 18.36 -15.91 -12.79
CA THR A 154 19.52 -16.59 -13.32
C THR A 154 19.87 -17.60 -12.25
N PRO A 155 19.71 -18.91 -12.51
CA PRO A 155 20.11 -19.90 -11.53
C PRO A 155 21.58 -19.63 -11.25
N SER A 156 21.89 -19.26 -10.01
CA SER A 156 23.26 -19.03 -9.61
C SER A 156 24.03 -20.30 -9.94
N LEU A 157 25.12 -20.20 -10.71
CA LEU A 157 25.97 -21.36 -11.06
C LEU A 157 26.35 -22.17 -9.82
N LEU A 158 26.41 -21.52 -8.66
CA LEU A 158 26.61 -22.15 -7.34
C LEU A 158 25.51 -23.17 -6.98
N THR A 159 24.23 -22.84 -7.20
CA THR A 159 23.11 -23.77 -6.93
C THR A 159 23.12 -24.98 -7.85
N LEU A 160 23.50 -24.81 -9.12
CA LEU A 160 23.66 -25.92 -10.04
C LEU A 160 24.83 -26.83 -9.61
N LEU A 161 25.95 -26.25 -9.20
CA LEU A 161 27.14 -26.99 -8.78
C LEU A 161 26.88 -27.81 -7.50
N LEU A 162 26.14 -27.25 -6.54
CA LEU A 162 25.74 -27.96 -5.31
C LEU A 162 24.80 -29.15 -5.58
N LEU A 163 23.87 -29.01 -6.54
CA LEU A 163 22.98 -30.11 -6.95
C LEU A 163 23.77 -31.26 -7.60
N VAL A 164 24.74 -30.94 -8.47
CA VAL A 164 25.59 -31.95 -9.12
C VAL A 164 26.44 -32.70 -8.09
N VAL A 165 27.05 -31.98 -7.13
CA VAL A 165 27.84 -32.61 -6.05
C VAL A 165 26.96 -33.46 -5.15
N GLY A 166 25.76 -33.00 -4.78
CA GLY A 166 24.79 -33.77 -3.99
C GLY A 166 24.36 -35.07 -4.68
N CYS A 167 24.04 -35.01 -5.98
CA CYS A 167 23.72 -36.21 -6.77
C CYS A 167 24.88 -37.20 -6.85
N LEU A 168 26.12 -36.72 -7.02
CA LEU A 168 27.31 -37.57 -7.05
C LEU A 168 27.56 -38.29 -5.71
N GLN A 169 27.20 -37.66 -4.58
CA GLN A 169 27.32 -38.31 -3.27
C GLN A 169 26.27 -39.39 -3.04
N LEU A 170 25.04 -39.19 -3.53
CA LEU A 170 23.97 -40.19 -3.41
C LEU A 170 24.22 -41.44 -4.25
N LEU A 171 24.90 -41.31 -5.40
CA LEU A 171 25.33 -42.47 -6.20
C LEU A 171 26.42 -43.32 -5.53
N LYS A 172 27.07 -42.80 -4.48
CA LYS A 172 28.19 -43.47 -3.82
C LYS A 172 27.78 -44.38 -2.66
N PHE A 173 26.53 -44.31 -2.20
CA PHE A 173 26.01 -45.13 -1.10
C PHE A 173 24.79 -45.94 -1.58
N PRO A 174 24.98 -47.21 -2.00
CA PRO A 174 23.85 -48.07 -2.29
C PRO A 174 23.03 -48.31 -1.01
N PRO A 175 21.70 -48.40 -1.11
CA PRO A 175 20.86 -48.68 0.06
C PRO A 175 21.22 -50.04 0.67
N PRO A 176 21.12 -50.18 2.01
CA PRO A 176 21.39 -51.46 2.67
C PRO A 176 20.38 -52.50 2.21
N ALA A 177 20.87 -53.68 1.82
CA ALA A 177 20.03 -54.82 1.47
C ALA A 177 19.30 -55.33 2.73
N THR A 178 17.96 -55.40 2.65
CA THR A 178 17.08 -56.04 3.64
C THR A 178 17.02 -57.54 3.45
#